data_AF-A0A522UNE0-F1
#
_entry.id   AF-A0A522UNE0-F1
#
_cell.length_a   1.000
_cell.length_b   1.000
_cell.length_c   1.000
_cell.angle_alpha   90.00
_cell.angle_beta   90.00
_cell.angle_gamma   90.00
#
_symmetry.space_group_name_H-M   'P 1'
#
loop_
_entity.id
_entity.type
_entity.pdbx_description
1 polymer ?
#
loop_
_entity_poly.entity_id
_entity_poly.type
_entity_poly.pdbx_seq_one_letter_code
_entity_poly.pdbx_strand_id
1 'polypeptide(L)' 'MIIDTIFSRLKERYPPEKFGSRDPFRVLIATVLSQRTRDEVTDRATEKLFKKFGTCSAIASAD' A
#
# COMPACT_ATOMS: atom_id res chain seq x y z
N MET A 1 0.03 -14.81 27.33
CA MET A 1 -1.22 -14.28 27.94
C MET A 1 -1.45 -12.78 27.70
N ILE A 2 -0.51 -11.86 28.00
CA ILE A 2 -0.71 -10.41 27.71
C ILE A 2 -0.56 -10.10 26.21
N ILE A 3 0.49 -10.63 25.57
CA ILE A 3 0.76 -10.45 24.15
C ILE A 3 -0.42 -10.96 23.30
N ASP A 4 -0.94 -12.14 23.62
CA ASP A 4 -2.09 -12.72 22.92
C ASP A 4 -3.34 -11.84 23.03
N THR A 5 -3.56 -11.25 24.21
CA THR A 5 -4.67 -10.30 24.44
C THR A 5 -4.50 -9.04 23.59
N ILE A 6 -3.28 -8.51 23.48
CA ILE A 6 -2.96 -7.34 22.63
C ILE A 6 -3.20 -7.70 21.16
N PHE A 7 -2.69 -8.83 20.69
CA PHE A 7 -2.87 -9.27 19.30
C PHE A 7 -4.34 -9.46 18.95
N SER A 8 -5.13 -10.09 19.82
CA SER A 8 -6.56 -10.28 19.58
C SER A 8 -7.29 -8.94 19.43
N ARG A 9 -7.01 -7.97 20.30
CA ARG A 9 -7.60 -6.62 20.21
C ARG A 9 -7.16 -5.84 18.97
N LEU A 10 -5.89 -5.97 18.58
CA LEU A 10 -5.38 -5.33 17.37
C LEU A 10 -6.01 -5.93 16.11
N LYS A 11 -6.14 -7.26 16.03
CA LYS A 11 -6.80 -7.94 14.90
C LYS A 11 -8.27 -7.53 14.75
N GLU A 12 -8.98 -7.39 15.87
CA GLU A 12 -10.37 -6.90 15.87
C GLU A 12 -10.47 -5.45 15.38
N ARG A 13 -9.55 -4.57 15.84
CA ARG A 13 -9.56 -3.14 15.47
C ARG A 13 -9.04 -2.86 14.05
N TYR A 14 -8.10 -3.67 13.56
CA TYR A 14 -7.42 -3.51 12.28
C TYR A 14 -7.53 -4.80 11.45
N PRO A 15 -8.72 -5.11 10.90
CA PRO A 15 -8.92 -6.34 10.14
C PRO A 15 -8.02 -6.40 8.90
N PRO A 16 -7.44 -7.58 8.56
CA PRO A 16 -6.49 -7.72 7.45
C PRO A 16 -7.01 -7.27 6.09
N GLU A 17 -8.33 -7.33 5.91
CA GLU A 17 -9.03 -6.96 4.67
C GLU A 17 -8.99 -5.46 4.38
N LYS A 18 -8.60 -4.63 5.36
CA LYS A 18 -8.43 -3.18 5.19
C LYS A 18 -7.14 -2.79 4.47
N PHE A 19 -6.15 -3.68 4.37
CA PHE A 19 -4.85 -3.35 3.77
C PHE A 19 -4.89 -3.64 2.27
N GLY A 20 -4.32 -2.73 1.48
CA GLY A 20 -4.55 -2.58 0.03
C GLY A 20 -4.12 -3.75 -0.88
N SER A 21 -3.45 -3.42 -1.98
CA SER A 21 -3.14 -4.38 -3.05
C SER A 21 -2.35 -5.61 -2.55
N ARG A 22 -2.68 -6.80 -3.08
CA ARG A 22 -1.88 -8.03 -2.92
C ARG A 22 -0.78 -8.19 -3.97
N ASP A 23 -0.72 -7.30 -4.96
CA ASP A 23 0.35 -7.29 -5.95
C ASP A 23 1.65 -6.73 -5.34
N PRO A 24 2.73 -7.53 -5.24
CA PRO A 24 4.00 -7.11 -4.65
C PRO A 24 4.63 -5.90 -5.34
N PHE A 25 4.47 -5.77 -6.67
CA PHE A 25 5.03 -4.63 -7.40
C PHE A 25 4.31 -3.34 -7.00
N ARG A 26 2.97 -3.38 -6.96
CA ARG A 26 2.17 -2.26 -6.47
C ARG A 26 2.48 -1.91 -5.01
N VAL A 27 2.66 -2.89 -4.13
CA VAL A 27 3.03 -2.66 -2.72
C VAL A 27 4.38 -1.96 -2.62
N LEU A 28 5.38 -2.42 -3.38
CA LEU A 28 6.71 -1.79 -3.41
C LEU A 28 6.63 -0.32 -3.81
N ILE A 29 5.97 -0.02 -4.93
CA ILE A 29 5.87 1.34 -5.44
C ILE A 29 5.04 2.24 -4.49
N ALA A 30 3.92 1.74 -3.96
CA ALA A 30 3.14 2.47 -2.97
C ALA A 30 3.96 2.78 -1.70
N THR A 31 4.83 1.86 -1.28
CA THR A 31 5.73 2.04 -0.14
C THR A 31 6.81 3.11 -0.42
N VAL A 32 7.32 3.19 -1.65
CA VAL A 32 8.23 4.27 -2.03
C VAL A 32 7.51 5.62 -2.01
N LEU A 33 6.30 5.69 -2.55
CA LEU A 33 5.49 6.92 -2.58
C LEU A 33 5.03 7.37 -1.18
N SER A 34 4.90 6.46 -0.22
CA SER A 34 4.46 6.79 1.14
C SER A 34 5.51 7.52 1.97
N GLN A 35 6.78 7.55 1.52
CA GLN A 35 7.84 8.23 2.25
C GLN A 35 7.49 9.71 2.47
N ARG A 36 7.35 10.08 3.75
CA ARG A 36 6.95 11.43 4.22
C ARG A 36 5.60 11.93 3.64
N THR A 37 4.72 11.02 3.23
CA THR A 37 3.44 11.33 2.58
C THR A 37 2.29 10.64 3.33
N ARG A 38 1.15 11.34 3.52
CA ARG A 38 -0.03 10.75 4.19
C ARG A 38 -0.69 9.69 3.31
N ASP A 39 -1.30 8.68 3.93
CA ASP A 39 -1.94 7.54 3.26
C ASP A 39 -2.92 7.99 2.16
N GLU A 40 -3.78 8.98 2.41
CA GLU A 40 -4.77 9.43 1.41
C GLU A 40 -4.13 10.10 0.19
N VAL A 41 -2.91 10.60 0.33
CA VAL A 41 -2.12 11.16 -0.78
C VAL A 41 -1.39 10.03 -1.50
N THR A 42 -0.79 9.10 -0.76
CA THR A 42 -0.12 7.91 -1.29
C THR A 42 -1.07 7.06 -2.12
N ASP A 43 -2.29 6.80 -1.64
CA ASP A 43 -3.28 5.98 -2.34
C ASP A 43 -3.71 6.61 -3.65
N ARG A 44 -3.99 7.93 -3.63
CA ARG A 44 -4.35 8.67 -4.85
C ARG A 44 -3.21 8.73 -5.85
N ALA A 45 -1.97 8.88 -5.39
CA ALA A 45 -0.79 8.90 -6.25
C ALA A 45 -0.54 7.51 -6.86
N THR A 46 -0.59 6.46 -6.04
CA THR A 46 -0.45 5.07 -6.47
C THR A 46 -1.49 4.72 -7.52
N GLU A 47 -2.76 5.05 -7.28
CA GLU A 47 -3.85 4.75 -8.21
C GLU A 47 -3.67 5.46 -9.55
N LYS A 48 -3.30 6.75 -9.53
CA LYS A 48 -3.02 7.51 -10.75
C LYS A 48 -1.83 6.95 -11.52
N LEU A 49 -0.76 6.58 -10.82
CA LEU A 49 0.45 6.03 -11.43
C LEU A 49 0.11 4.71 -12.13
N PHE A 50 -0.50 3.75 -11.44
CA PHE A 50 -0.82 2.43 -12.01
C PHE A 50 -1.91 2.48 -13.08
N LYS A 51 -2.82 3.46 -13.02
CA LYS A 51 -3.78 3.71 -14.10
C LYS A 51 -3.10 4.16 -15.39
N LYS A 52 -1.99 4.91 -15.30
CA LYS A 52 -1.24 5.41 -16.46
C LYS A 52 -0.12 4.45 -16.91
N PHE A 53 0.59 3.88 -15.95
CA PHE A 53 1.76 3.04 -16.14
C PHE A 53 1.60 1.76 -15.30
N GLY A 54 0.83 0.80 -15.82
CA GLY A 54 0.44 -0.40 -15.09
C GLY A 54 1.56 -1.43 -14.88
N THR A 55 2.75 -1.22 -15.42
CA THR A 55 3.88 -2.17 -15.34
C THR A 55 5.20 -1.46 -15.08
N CYS A 56 6.17 -2.21 -14.57
CA CYS A 56 7.53 -1.71 -14.36
C CYS A 56 8.15 -1.16 -15.66
N SER A 57 7.96 -1.86 -16.79
CA SER A 57 8.46 -1.41 -18.10
C SER A 57 7.80 -0.11 -18.57
N ALA A 58 6.49 0.03 -18.35
CA ALA A 58 5.76 1.26 -18.70
C ALA A 58 6.21 2.46 -17.85
N ILE A 59 6.52 2.25 -16.57
CA ILE A 59 7.09 3.29 -15.70
C ILE A 59 8.50 3.65 -16.16
N ALA A 60 9.34 2.65 -16.47
CA ALA A 60 10.73 2.86 -16.89
C ALA A 60 10.86 3.57 -18.24
N SER A 61 9.85 3.46 -19.10
CA SER A 61 9.79 4.08 -20.43
C SER A 61 9.03 5.40 -20.44
N ALA A 62 8.65 5.94 -19.27
CA ALA A 62 7.94 7.21 -19.18
C ALA A 62 8.89 8.39 -19.48
N ASP A 63 8.35 9.43 -20.14
CA ASP A 63 9.05 10.67 -20.50
C ASP A 63 9.49 11.50 -19.28
#